data_AF-A1D5P6-F1
#
_entry.id   AF-A1D5P6-F1
#
_cell.length_a   1.000
_cell.length_b   1.000
_cell.length_c   1.000
_cell.angle_alpha   90.00
_cell.angle_beta   90.00
_cell.angle_gamma   90.00
#
_symmetry.space_group_name_H-M   'P 1'
#
loop_
_entity.id
_entity.type
_entity.pdbx_description
1 polymer ?
#
loop_
_entity_poly.entity_id
_entity_poly.type
_entity_poly.pdbx_seq_one_letter_code
_entity_poly.pdbx_strand_id
1 'polypeptide(L)'
;MATLTGATRRPVSGNKDDDGPVGDLYSKIATGGFGLWISAVVVLGLSAGIISKTPPGPLRSAASYNLAVAALEFFLAFSSITKPVSPTNARPPARFIIILAFTTMMWAAAFPLMLVMRSNRDTYKVVNLDKRVVLSIGTGVVSALENITIACGCLGVSAFIFILFQWYYLCQLFLGKFTPEEIRQAYGRGTV
;
A
#
# COMPACT_ATOMS: atom_id res chain seq x y z
N MET A 1 46.22 17.87 33.09
CA MET A 1 44.96 18.63 33.24
C MET A 1 44.60 19.17 31.86
N ALA A 2 43.33 19.04 31.48
CA ALA A 2 42.66 19.56 30.26
C ALA A 2 42.85 18.79 28.92
N THR A 3 41.81 18.02 28.64
CA THR A 3 41.35 17.34 27.42
C THR A 3 41.04 18.32 26.28
N LEU A 4 41.42 17.99 25.05
CA LEU A 4 40.91 18.61 23.81
C LEU A 4 40.42 17.50 22.88
N THR A 5 39.20 17.03 23.11
CA THR A 5 38.46 16.23 22.13
C THR A 5 37.93 17.16 21.05
N GLY A 6 38.63 17.20 19.93
CA GLY A 6 38.15 17.82 18.70
C GLY A 6 36.92 17.09 18.20
N ALA A 7 35.73 17.60 18.56
CA ALA A 7 34.50 17.24 17.89
C ALA A 7 34.54 17.84 16.49
N THR A 8 34.84 17.02 15.50
CA THR A 8 34.74 17.35 14.07
C THR A 8 33.27 17.65 13.75
N ARG A 9 32.87 18.90 13.92
CA ARG A 9 31.56 19.41 13.51
C ARG A 9 31.55 19.38 11.98
N ARG A 10 30.86 18.41 11.38
CA ARG A 10 30.65 18.41 9.93
C ARG A 10 29.96 19.73 9.54
N PRO A 11 30.42 20.41 8.48
CA PRO A 11 29.76 21.62 8.02
C PRO A 11 28.36 21.24 7.55
N VAL A 12 27.36 21.91 8.13
CA VAL A 12 25.98 21.89 7.62
C VAL A 12 26.02 22.64 6.29
N SER A 13 26.17 21.86 5.22
CA SER A 13 26.02 22.33 3.85
C SER A 13 24.58 22.84 3.70
N GLY A 14 24.44 24.16 3.58
CA GLY A 14 23.18 24.85 3.34
C GLY A 14 22.72 24.69 1.89
N ASN A 15 22.44 23.45 1.47
CA ASN A 15 21.72 23.21 0.24
C ASN A 15 20.24 23.00 0.58
N LYS A 16 19.35 23.78 -0.02
CA LYS A 16 17.89 23.72 0.23
C LYS A 16 17.26 22.35 -0.14
N ASP A 17 18.03 21.49 -0.80
CA ASP A 17 17.63 20.18 -1.31
C ASP A 17 18.28 18.99 -0.57
N ASP A 18 19.12 19.23 0.45
CA ASP A 18 19.63 18.13 1.29
C ASP A 18 18.56 17.75 2.33
N ASP A 19 17.68 16.83 1.91
CA ASP A 19 16.80 16.08 2.79
C ASP A 19 17.67 15.42 3.87
N GLY A 20 17.65 15.99 5.07
CA GLY A 20 18.27 15.34 6.23
C GLY A 20 17.76 13.89 6.35
N PRO A 21 18.52 12.98 6.96
CA PRO A 21 18.25 11.54 6.93
C PRO A 21 16.84 11.16 7.42
N VAL A 22 16.25 11.93 8.33
CA VAL A 22 14.87 11.75 8.78
C VAL A 22 13.87 12.11 7.67
N GLY A 23 14.09 13.22 6.95
CA GLY A 23 13.25 13.67 5.85
C GLY A 23 13.21 12.67 4.69
N ASP A 24 14.36 12.10 4.31
CA ASP A 24 14.46 11.06 3.28
C ASP A 24 13.62 9.82 3.64
N LEU A 25 13.64 9.40 4.91
CA LEU A 25 12.81 8.29 5.38
C LEU A 25 11.30 8.59 5.27
N TYR A 26 10.87 9.81 5.64
CA TYR A 26 9.48 10.22 5.47
C TYR A 26 9.08 10.32 3.98
N SER A 27 9.98 10.79 3.12
CA SER A 27 9.77 10.84 1.67
C SER A 27 9.59 9.44 1.07
N LYS A 28 10.41 8.47 1.52
CA LYS A 28 10.27 7.06 1.13
C LYS A 28 8.96 6.45 1.62
N ILE A 29 8.55 6.73 2.86
CA ILE A 29 7.23 6.31 3.38
C ILE A 29 6.11 6.91 2.52
N ALA A 30 6.17 8.20 2.18
CA ALA A 30 5.18 8.85 1.33
C ALA A 30 5.15 8.25 -0.09
N THR A 31 6.31 7.92 -0.65
CA THR A 31 6.42 7.23 -1.95
C THR A 31 5.76 5.86 -1.91
N GLY A 32 5.97 5.10 -0.83
CA GLY A 32 5.26 3.84 -0.60
C GLY A 32 3.74 4.02 -0.48
N GLY A 33 3.29 5.07 0.22
CA GLY A 33 1.88 5.44 0.33
C GLY A 33 1.25 5.78 -1.02
N PHE A 34 1.97 6.52 -1.87
CA PHE A 34 1.52 6.84 -3.22
C PHE A 34 1.41 5.59 -4.11
N GLY A 35 2.39 4.69 -4.05
CA GLY A 35 2.34 3.41 -4.77
C GLY A 35 1.17 2.51 -4.32
N LEU A 36 0.90 2.49 -3.02
CA LEU A 36 -0.28 1.83 -2.46
C LEU A 36 -1.58 2.44 -2.98
N TRP A 37 -1.69 3.78 -2.99
CA TRP A 37 -2.88 4.47 -3.47
C TRP A 37 -3.16 4.19 -4.94
N ILE A 38 -2.13 4.23 -5.82
CA ILE A 38 -2.28 3.85 -7.23
C ILE A 38 -2.78 2.41 -7.34
N SER A 39 -2.16 1.49 -6.60
CA SER A 39 -2.56 0.06 -6.62
C SER A 39 -4.02 -0.10 -6.19
N ALA A 40 -4.45 0.62 -5.15
CA ALA A 40 -5.83 0.62 -4.67
C ALA A 40 -6.81 1.11 -5.73
N VAL A 41 -6.53 2.23 -6.41
CA VAL A 41 -7.38 2.75 -7.49
C VAL A 41 -7.58 1.72 -8.60
N VAL A 42 -6.51 1.02 -9.00
CA VAL A 42 -6.61 -0.01 -10.04
C VAL A 42 -7.41 -1.22 -9.53
N VAL A 43 -7.17 -1.69 -8.31
CA VAL A 43 -7.94 -2.79 -7.69
C VAL A 43 -9.42 -2.44 -7.57
N LEU A 44 -9.76 -1.19 -7.27
CA LEU A 44 -11.14 -0.69 -7.21
C LEU A 44 -11.82 -0.84 -8.58
N GLY A 45 -11.18 -0.38 -9.65
CA GLY A 45 -11.70 -0.50 -11.01
C GLY A 45 -11.83 -1.95 -11.48
N LEU A 46 -10.83 -2.79 -11.21
CA LEU A 46 -10.87 -4.21 -11.57
C LEU A 46 -11.95 -4.96 -10.80
N SER A 47 -12.10 -4.69 -9.50
CA SER A 47 -13.14 -5.31 -8.67
C SER A 47 -14.54 -4.92 -9.13
N ALA A 48 -14.77 -3.65 -9.48
CA ALA A 48 -16.02 -3.20 -10.08
C ALA A 48 -16.28 -3.89 -11.43
N GLY A 49 -15.24 -4.04 -12.25
CA GLY A 49 -15.27 -4.80 -13.50
C GLY A 49 -15.69 -6.25 -13.29
N ILE A 50 -15.13 -6.94 -12.29
CA ILE A 50 -15.51 -8.31 -11.93
C ILE A 50 -16.98 -8.37 -11.51
N ILE A 51 -17.43 -7.49 -10.62
CA ILE A 51 -18.82 -7.45 -10.13
C ILE A 51 -19.81 -7.22 -11.27
N SER A 52 -19.49 -6.33 -12.22
CA SER A 52 -20.34 -6.01 -13.37
C SER A 52 -20.65 -7.23 -14.26
N LYS A 53 -19.77 -8.25 -14.24
CA LYS A 53 -19.91 -9.49 -15.01
C LYS A 53 -20.70 -10.57 -14.26
N THR A 54 -21.30 -10.24 -13.12
CA THR A 54 -22.14 -11.14 -12.30
C THR A 54 -21.54 -12.54 -12.10
N PRO A 55 -20.33 -12.66 -11.53
CA PRO A 55 -19.67 -13.94 -11.31
C PRO A 55 -20.42 -14.78 -10.26
N PRO A 56 -20.18 -16.10 -10.22
CA PRO A 56 -20.73 -16.98 -9.19
C PRO A 56 -20.35 -16.51 -7.77
N GLY A 57 -21.21 -16.85 -6.79
CA GLY A 57 -21.27 -16.27 -5.45
C GLY A 57 -19.92 -16.01 -4.75
N PRO A 58 -19.02 -17.01 -4.62
CA PRO A 58 -17.76 -16.84 -3.89
C PRO A 58 -16.83 -15.78 -4.49
N LEU A 59 -16.74 -15.71 -5.82
CA LEU A 59 -15.90 -14.71 -6.50
C LEU A 59 -16.54 -13.31 -6.42
N ARG A 60 -17.87 -13.22 -6.44
CA ARG A 60 -18.57 -11.95 -6.24
C ARG A 60 -18.29 -11.39 -4.84
N SER A 61 -18.32 -12.24 -3.81
CA SER A 61 -18.00 -11.82 -2.44
C SER A 61 -16.55 -11.36 -2.29
N ALA A 62 -15.59 -12.09 -2.86
CA ALA A 62 -14.18 -11.69 -2.83
C ALA A 62 -13.93 -10.36 -3.56
N ALA A 63 -14.56 -10.16 -4.72
CA ALA A 63 -14.48 -8.91 -5.48
C ALA A 63 -15.13 -7.74 -4.74
N SER A 64 -16.29 -7.95 -4.09
CA SER A 64 -16.92 -6.92 -3.26
C SER A 64 -16.06 -6.53 -2.06
N TYR A 65 -15.39 -7.48 -1.42
CA TYR A 65 -14.45 -7.19 -0.34
C TYR A 65 -13.26 -6.36 -0.83
N ASN A 66 -12.66 -6.74 -1.96
CA ASN A 66 -11.55 -5.99 -2.56
C ASN A 66 -11.97 -4.57 -2.98
N LEU A 67 -13.18 -4.41 -3.52
CA LEU A 67 -13.76 -3.10 -3.84
C LEU A 67 -13.90 -2.24 -2.58
N ALA A 68 -14.42 -2.80 -1.47
CA ALA A 68 -14.58 -2.08 -0.22
C ALA A 68 -13.23 -1.67 0.40
N VAL A 69 -12.26 -2.59 0.43
CA VAL A 69 -10.90 -2.32 0.91
C VAL A 69 -10.23 -1.23 0.07
N ALA A 70 -10.29 -1.32 -1.25
CA ALA A 70 -9.70 -0.34 -2.15
C ALA A 70 -10.37 1.04 -2.06
N ALA A 71 -11.70 1.08 -1.90
CA ALA A 71 -12.43 2.32 -1.67
C ALA A 71 -12.05 2.97 -0.34
N LEU A 72 -11.91 2.19 0.72
CA LEU A 72 -11.47 2.71 2.01
C LEU A 72 -10.03 3.23 1.95
N GLU A 73 -9.13 2.49 1.30
CA GLU A 73 -7.74 2.92 1.09
C GLU A 73 -7.64 4.22 0.29
N PHE A 74 -8.52 4.44 -0.70
CA PHE A 74 -8.60 5.69 -1.44
C PHE A 74 -8.83 6.90 -0.52
N PHE A 75 -9.69 6.77 0.49
CA PHE A 75 -9.93 7.83 1.48
C PHE A 75 -8.81 7.93 2.52
N LEU A 76 -8.23 6.79 2.93
CA LEU A 76 -7.19 6.74 3.96
C LEU A 76 -5.84 7.26 3.46
N ALA A 77 -5.52 7.14 2.17
CA ALA A 77 -4.23 7.56 1.61
C ALA A 77 -3.94 9.07 1.81
N PHE A 78 -4.97 9.90 1.85
CA PHE A 78 -4.83 11.34 2.13
C PHE A 78 -4.60 11.65 3.61
N SER A 79 -4.79 10.67 4.49
CA SER A 79 -4.55 10.78 5.94
C SER A 79 -3.09 10.47 6.33
N SER A 80 -2.23 10.11 5.37
CA SER A 80 -0.81 9.82 5.62
C SER A 80 -0.03 11.10 5.92
N ILE A 81 0.01 11.46 7.21
CA ILE A 81 0.77 12.58 7.74
C ILE A 81 2.27 12.29 7.63
N THR A 82 2.96 13.14 6.86
CA THR A 82 4.37 13.05 6.47
C THR A 82 5.35 13.67 7.47
N LYS A 83 4.96 13.82 8.75
CA LYS A 83 5.69 14.67 9.70
C LYS A 83 5.98 13.98 11.03
N PRO A 84 7.15 14.26 11.66
CA PRO A 84 7.41 13.89 13.04
C PRO A 84 6.39 14.51 14.01
N VAL A 85 6.12 13.83 15.13
CA VAL A 85 5.19 14.32 16.17
C VAL A 85 5.73 15.57 16.88
N SER A 86 7.05 15.66 17.03
CA SER A 86 7.71 16.72 17.78
C SER A 86 9.09 17.04 17.18
N PRO A 87 9.58 18.29 17.31
CA PRO A 87 10.96 18.64 16.95
C PRO A 87 12.04 17.85 17.71
N THR A 88 11.69 17.13 18.78
CA THR A 88 12.59 16.26 19.55
C THR A 88 12.33 14.77 19.34
N ASN A 89 11.27 14.40 18.61
CA ASN A 89 10.88 13.02 18.42
C ASN A 89 10.61 12.72 16.94
N ALA A 90 11.49 11.92 16.33
CA ALA A 90 11.42 11.52 14.92
C ALA A 90 10.21 10.65 14.57
N ARG A 91 9.51 10.10 15.58
CA ARG A 91 8.42 9.14 15.38
C ARG A 91 7.22 9.79 14.70
N PRO A 92 6.53 9.05 13.83
CA PRO A 92 5.29 9.52 13.23
C PRO A 92 4.13 9.48 14.23
N PRO A 93 3.01 10.16 13.93
CA PRO A 93 1.84 10.17 14.79
C PRO A 93 1.26 8.77 15.01
N ALA A 94 0.77 8.49 16.22
CA ALA A 94 0.13 7.21 16.54
C ALA A 94 -1.02 6.86 15.58
N ARG A 95 -1.76 7.88 15.11
CA ARG A 95 -2.82 7.72 14.11
C ARG A 95 -2.31 7.08 12.82
N PHE A 96 -1.14 7.48 12.33
CA PHE A 96 -0.53 6.89 11.13
C PHE A 96 -0.22 5.41 11.33
N ILE A 97 0.34 5.04 12.49
CA ILE A 97 0.67 3.65 12.83
C ILE A 97 -0.59 2.79 12.90
N ILE A 98 -1.66 3.31 13.52
CA ILE A 98 -2.96 2.61 13.61
C ILE A 98 -3.56 2.39 12.22
N ILE A 99 -3.57 3.42 11.37
CA ILE A 99 -4.06 3.32 9.99
C ILE A 99 -3.23 2.29 9.22
N LEU A 100 -1.89 2.38 9.28
CA LEU A 100 -1.01 1.46 8.57
C LEU A 100 -1.23 0.00 9.01
N ALA A 101 -1.39 -0.25 10.32
CA ALA A 101 -1.71 -1.58 10.84
C ALA A 101 -3.06 -2.10 10.33
N PHE A 102 -4.08 -1.25 10.32
CA PHE A 102 -5.40 -1.61 9.81
C PHE A 102 -5.38 -1.92 8.31
N THR A 103 -4.74 -1.06 7.52
CA THR A 103 -4.47 -1.25 6.08
C THR A 103 -3.70 -2.55 5.83
N THR A 104 -2.72 -2.89 6.67
CA THR A 104 -1.98 -4.16 6.58
C THR A 104 -2.92 -5.36 6.71
N MET A 105 -3.79 -5.36 7.73
CA MET A 105 -4.74 -6.46 7.94
C MET A 105 -5.74 -6.59 6.78
N MET A 106 -6.27 -5.47 6.29
CA MET A 106 -7.20 -5.47 5.16
C MET A 106 -6.59 -6.05 3.90
N TRP A 107 -5.42 -5.56 3.49
CA TRP A 107 -4.77 -6.03 2.27
C TRP A 107 -4.24 -7.46 2.42
N ALA A 108 -3.77 -7.84 3.61
CA ALA A 108 -3.40 -9.23 3.91
C ALA A 108 -4.58 -10.20 3.75
N ALA A 109 -5.82 -9.77 4.00
CA ALA A 109 -7.01 -10.57 3.74
C ALA A 109 -7.49 -10.47 2.28
N ALA A 110 -7.37 -9.30 1.66
CA ALA A 110 -7.96 -9.00 0.35
C ALA A 110 -7.34 -9.82 -0.80
N PHE A 111 -6.01 -9.87 -0.89
CA PHE A 111 -5.35 -10.55 -2.00
C PHE A 111 -5.47 -12.09 -1.93
N PRO A 112 -5.33 -12.76 -0.75
CA PRO A 112 -5.53 -14.21 -0.69
C PRO A 112 -6.96 -14.61 -0.98
N LEU A 113 -7.96 -13.83 -0.52
CA LEU A 113 -9.36 -14.09 -0.84
C LEU A 113 -9.60 -14.11 -2.36
N MET A 114 -8.99 -13.19 -3.12
CA MET A 114 -9.10 -13.19 -4.57
C MET A 114 -8.40 -14.36 -5.24
N LEU A 115 -7.20 -14.74 -4.78
CA LEU A 115 -6.44 -15.85 -5.35
C LEU A 115 -7.08 -17.22 -5.04
N VAL A 116 -7.55 -17.43 -3.81
CA VAL A 116 -8.18 -18.68 -3.37
C VAL A 116 -9.54 -18.88 -4.07
N MET A 117 -10.37 -17.84 -4.13
CA MET A 117 -11.68 -17.95 -4.79
C MET A 117 -11.57 -18.13 -6.30
N ARG A 118 -10.43 -17.75 -6.90
CA ARG A 118 -10.10 -18.13 -8.28
C ARG A 118 -9.83 -19.63 -8.40
N SER A 119 -8.97 -20.20 -7.54
CA SER A 119 -8.58 -21.62 -7.62
C SER A 119 -9.79 -22.58 -7.54
N ASN A 120 -10.83 -22.21 -6.80
CA ASN A 120 -12.05 -23.03 -6.69
C ASN A 120 -12.95 -22.95 -7.93
N ARG A 121 -12.73 -22.00 -8.84
CA ARG A 121 -13.58 -21.80 -10.02
C ARG A 121 -13.32 -22.82 -11.13
N ASP A 122 -12.11 -23.37 -11.20
CA ASP A 122 -11.75 -24.38 -12.20
C ASP A 122 -12.39 -25.74 -11.93
N THR A 123 -12.78 -26.00 -10.68
CA THR A 123 -13.48 -27.23 -10.27
C THR A 123 -14.93 -27.32 -10.79
N TYR A 124 -15.54 -26.21 -11.22
CA TYR A 124 -16.96 -26.16 -11.62
C TYR A 124 -17.21 -26.11 -13.15
N LYS A 125 -16.18 -26.10 -13.99
CA LYS A 125 -16.33 -25.91 -15.46
C LYS A 125 -16.57 -27.19 -16.28
N VAL A 126 -16.61 -28.39 -15.68
CA VAL A 126 -16.63 -29.65 -16.44
C VAL A 126 -18.04 -30.20 -16.77
N VAL A 127 -19.12 -29.59 -16.29
CA VAL A 127 -20.48 -30.12 -16.54
C VAL A 127 -21.34 -29.12 -17.31
N ASN A 128 -21.32 -29.18 -18.65
CA ASN A 128 -22.47 -29.00 -19.56
C ASN A 128 -22.00 -28.90 -21.03
N LEU A 129 -22.29 -29.93 -21.84
CA LEU A 129 -21.83 -30.12 -23.22
C LEU A 129 -22.71 -29.44 -24.31
N ASP A 130 -23.82 -28.80 -23.95
CA ASP A 130 -24.94 -28.56 -24.88
C ASP A 130 -25.06 -27.14 -25.49
N LYS A 131 -24.04 -26.26 -25.38
CA LYS A 131 -24.17 -24.81 -25.70
C LYS A 131 -23.09 -24.22 -26.62
N ARG A 132 -22.71 -24.88 -27.72
CA ARG A 132 -21.55 -24.50 -28.56
C ARG A 132 -21.54 -23.07 -29.15
N VAL A 133 -22.68 -22.42 -29.37
CA VAL A 133 -22.72 -21.03 -29.90
C VAL A 133 -22.61 -19.98 -28.78
N VAL A 134 -23.24 -20.22 -27.63
CA VAL A 134 -23.03 -19.43 -26.39
C VAL A 134 -21.61 -19.64 -25.86
N LEU A 135 -20.98 -20.78 -26.18
CA LEU A 135 -19.62 -21.11 -25.77
C LEU A 135 -18.58 -20.14 -26.34
N SER A 136 -18.72 -19.63 -27.57
CA SER A 136 -17.73 -18.73 -28.18
C SER A 136 -17.76 -17.31 -27.60
N ILE A 137 -18.96 -16.78 -27.31
CA ILE A 137 -19.13 -15.52 -26.59
C ILE A 137 -18.77 -15.71 -25.10
N GLY A 138 -19.14 -16.86 -24.54
CA GLY A 138 -18.84 -17.26 -23.17
C GLY A 138 -17.35 -17.45 -22.91
N THR A 139 -16.59 -18.05 -23.84
CA THR A 139 -15.13 -18.23 -23.69
C THR A 139 -14.39 -16.91 -23.69
N GLY A 140 -14.79 -15.95 -24.54
CA GLY A 140 -14.23 -14.60 -24.52
C GLY A 140 -14.47 -13.87 -23.19
N VAL A 141 -15.69 -13.92 -22.67
CA VAL A 141 -16.03 -13.31 -21.37
C VAL A 141 -15.37 -14.02 -20.20
N VAL A 142 -15.27 -15.35 -20.24
CA VAL A 142 -14.61 -16.15 -19.21
C VAL A 142 -13.10 -15.90 -19.18
N SER A 143 -12.45 -15.82 -20.34
CA SER A 143 -11.02 -15.50 -20.45
C SER A 143 -10.73 -14.07 -19.99
N ALA A 144 -11.56 -13.09 -20.38
CA ALA A 144 -11.42 -11.72 -19.89
C ALA A 144 -11.61 -11.61 -18.37
N LEU A 145 -12.64 -12.28 -17.82
CA LEU A 145 -12.89 -12.28 -16.39
C LEU A 145 -11.79 -12.97 -15.59
N GLU A 146 -11.21 -14.04 -16.15
CA GLU A 146 -10.05 -14.69 -15.57
C GLU A 146 -8.86 -13.74 -15.51
N ASN A 147 -8.48 -13.13 -16.64
CA ASN A 147 -7.38 -12.15 -16.72
C ASN A 147 -7.56 -10.99 -15.75
N ILE A 148 -8.78 -10.42 -15.66
CA ILE A 148 -9.10 -9.35 -14.71
C ILE A 148 -8.96 -9.83 -13.26
N THR A 149 -9.37 -11.07 -12.95
CA THR A 149 -9.25 -11.65 -11.61
C THR A 149 -7.78 -11.86 -11.23
N ILE A 150 -6.93 -12.33 -12.15
CA ILE A 150 -5.47 -12.45 -11.91
C ILE A 150 -4.88 -11.08 -11.63
N ALA A 151 -5.17 -10.12 -12.52
CA ALA A 151 -4.64 -8.76 -12.40
C ALA A 151 -5.05 -8.13 -11.07
N CYS A 152 -6.31 -8.30 -10.64
CA CYS A 152 -6.80 -7.81 -9.37
C CYS A 152 -6.06 -8.44 -8.18
N GLY A 153 -5.83 -9.76 -8.22
CA GLY A 153 -5.04 -10.45 -7.18
C GLY A 153 -3.59 -9.98 -7.13
N CYS A 154 -2.92 -9.89 -8.28
CA CYS A 154 -1.52 -9.41 -8.37
C CYS A 154 -1.36 -7.97 -7.90
N LEU A 155 -2.32 -7.09 -8.22
CA LEU A 155 -2.29 -5.71 -7.74
C LEU A 155 -2.62 -5.61 -6.25
N GLY A 156 -3.42 -6.53 -5.71
CA GLY A 156 -3.55 -6.67 -4.26
C GLY A 156 -2.24 -7.08 -3.57
N VAL A 157 -1.45 -7.95 -4.21
CA VAL A 157 -0.09 -8.29 -3.73
C VAL A 157 0.84 -7.08 -3.83
N SER A 158 0.81 -6.32 -4.92
CA SER A 158 1.64 -5.11 -5.05
C SER A 158 1.29 -4.06 -4.00
N ALA A 159 0.00 -3.84 -3.74
CA ALA A 159 -0.47 -2.99 -2.64
C ALA A 159 0.12 -3.45 -1.29
N PHE A 160 0.08 -4.76 -1.02
CA PHE A 160 0.66 -5.32 0.20
C PHE A 160 2.18 -5.11 0.30
N ILE A 161 2.91 -5.24 -0.81
CA ILE A 161 4.36 -4.96 -0.84
C ILE A 161 4.65 -3.49 -0.49
N PHE A 162 3.86 -2.54 -1.01
CA PHE A 162 4.02 -1.13 -0.66
C PHE A 162 3.74 -0.85 0.83
N ILE A 163 2.83 -1.60 1.46
CA ILE A 163 2.58 -1.53 2.90
C ILE A 163 3.79 -2.04 3.69
N LEU A 164 4.37 -3.18 3.28
CA LEU A 164 5.59 -3.70 3.91
C LEU A 164 6.78 -2.75 3.73
N PHE A 165 6.89 -2.10 2.58
CA PHE A 165 7.88 -1.07 2.33
C PHE A 165 7.73 0.13 3.28
N GLN A 166 6.49 0.59 3.52
CA GLN A 166 6.22 1.62 4.52
C GLN A 166 6.58 1.16 5.94
N TRP A 167 6.24 -0.07 6.31
CA TRP A 167 6.64 -0.66 7.61
C TRP A 167 8.15 -0.74 7.78
N TYR A 168 8.89 -1.09 6.73
CA TYR A 168 10.34 -1.17 6.77
C TYR A 168 10.97 0.17 7.13
N TYR A 169 10.58 1.25 6.47
CA TYR A 169 11.09 2.59 6.79
C TYR A 169 10.55 3.13 8.11
N LEU A 170 9.33 2.76 8.50
CA LEU A 170 8.80 3.05 9.82
C LEU A 170 9.67 2.41 10.91
N CYS A 171 10.03 1.14 10.75
CA CYS A 171 10.95 0.44 11.66
C CYS A 171 12.33 1.12 11.68
N GLN A 172 12.85 1.58 10.54
CA GLN A 172 14.09 2.37 10.52
C GLN A 172 13.96 3.68 11.30
N LEU A 173 12.84 4.38 11.22
CA LEU A 173 12.58 5.57 12.03
C LEU A 173 12.52 5.27 13.53
N PHE A 174 12.00 4.10 13.92
CA PHE A 174 11.92 3.69 15.33
C PHE A 174 13.26 3.22 15.91
N LEU A 175 14.09 2.54 15.11
CA LEU A 175 15.37 1.97 15.53
C LEU A 175 16.54 2.93 15.30
N GLY A 176 16.37 3.93 14.43
CA GLY A 176 17.39 4.92 14.09
C GLY A 176 17.72 5.85 15.26
N LYS A 177 19.01 6.12 15.44
CA LYS A 177 19.50 7.16 16.35
C LYS A 177 19.73 8.43 15.55
N PHE A 178 18.79 9.37 15.62
CA PHE A 178 18.87 10.66 14.94
C PHE A 178 19.30 11.75 15.90
N THR A 179 20.04 12.73 15.38
CA THR A 179 20.39 13.93 16.13
C THR A 179 19.17 14.87 16.24
N PRO A 180 19.03 15.64 17.34
CA PRO A 180 17.93 16.58 17.51
C PRO A 180 17.79 17.59 16.35
N GLU A 181 18.91 17.97 15.74
CA GLU A 181 19.00 18.88 14.60
C GLU A 181 18.34 18.30 13.35
N GLU A 182 18.58 17.02 13.05
CA GLU A 182 17.97 16.31 11.91
C GLU A 182 16.45 16.16 12.09
N ILE A 183 16.00 15.91 13.33
CA ILE A 183 14.56 15.80 13.66
C ILE A 183 13.88 17.16 13.50
N ARG A 184 14.52 18.23 13.99
CA ARG A 184 13.98 19.59 13.90
C ARG A 184 13.90 20.07 12.45
N GLN A 185 14.87 19.72 11.61
CA GLN A 185 14.85 20.01 10.18
C GLN A 185 13.66 19.31 9.50
N ALA A 186 13.43 18.03 9.79
CA ALA A 186 12.29 17.29 9.24
C ALA A 186 10.93 17.83 9.75
N TYR A 187 10.84 18.25 11.02
CA TYR A 187 9.62 18.83 11.59
C TYR A 187 9.30 20.21 11.00
N GLY A 188 10.30 21.09 10.89
CA GLY A 188 10.15 22.46 10.39
C GLY A 188 9.78 22.56 8.92
N ARG A 189 9.91 21.46 8.16
CA ARG A 189 9.47 21.39 6.76
C ARG A 189 7.95 21.49 6.58
N GLY A 190 7.20 21.30 7.66
CA GLY A 190 5.75 21.26 7.63
C GLY A 190 5.01 22.59 7.81
N THR A 191 5.71 23.72 7.90
CA THR A 191 5.14 25.05 8.20
C THR A 191 5.15 26.02 7.03
N VAL A 192 5.04 25.53 5.78
CA VAL A 192 4.75 26.36 4.61
C VAL A 192 3.39 25.97 4.05
#